data_AF-A0A2U1SLX3-F1
#
_entry.id   AF-A0A2U1SLX3-F1
#
_cell.length_a   1.000
_cell.length_b   1.000
_cell.length_c   1.000
_cell.angle_alpha   90.00
_cell.angle_beta   90.00
_cell.angle_gamma   90.00
#
_symmetry.space_group_name_H-M   'P 1'
#
loop_
_entity.id
_entity.type
_entity.pdbx_description
1 polymer ?
#
loop_
_entity_poly.entity_id
_entity_poly.type
_entity_poly.pdbx_seq_one_letter_code
_entity_poly.pdbx_strand_id
1 'polypeptide(L)'
;MFASADVGSPSVAQLIKAVPTELQMLAHLEAIVAVLIKQAWLGDLYGFDAWAANIDRHPGNILFGAGTAWIIDHGHCYTGPTWVPADLVPAGNFRHRLKEWVTPFLQVDQRKRLAAEAGALVTRLQRIDVRDVGIQNRVNGLLDDVDFQALVVFLLERIPHVPRAAGGALDEPRLA
;
A
#
# COMPACT_ATOMS: atom_id res chain seq x y z
N MET A 1 18.72 -8.35 -7.35
CA MET A 1 19.38 -8.78 -6.09
C MET A 1 18.33 -8.66 -4.99
N PHE A 2 17.76 -9.78 -4.53
CA PHE A 2 16.88 -9.81 -3.37
C PHE A 2 17.76 -9.89 -2.13
N ALA A 3 18.28 -8.75 -1.69
CA ALA A 3 19.01 -8.64 -0.43
C ALA A 3 18.15 -7.79 0.52
N SER A 4 17.74 -8.39 1.64
CA SER A 4 17.28 -7.63 2.80
C SER A 4 18.51 -7.20 3.57
N ALA A 5 18.75 -5.90 3.68
CA ALA A 5 19.79 -5.33 4.52
C ALA A 5 19.11 -4.73 5.75
N ASP A 6 19.60 -5.06 6.94
CA ASP A 6 19.18 -4.35 8.14
C ASP A 6 19.72 -2.92 8.08
N VAL A 7 18.80 -1.98 7.88
CA VAL A 7 19.11 -0.54 7.78
C VAL A 7 19.18 0.13 9.17
N GLY A 8 19.06 -0.65 10.26
CA GLY A 8 19.17 -0.16 11.64
C GLY A 8 18.15 0.92 12.01
N SER A 9 17.08 1.03 11.21
CA SER A 9 16.08 2.11 11.30
C SER A 9 14.81 1.58 11.95
N PRO A 10 14.26 2.25 12.98
CA PRO A 10 13.08 1.75 13.67
C PRO A 10 11.84 1.82 12.77
N SER A 11 11.01 0.79 12.87
CA SER A 11 9.64 0.82 12.34
C SER A 11 8.73 1.70 13.19
N VAL A 12 7.62 2.19 12.61
CA VAL A 12 6.58 2.89 13.39
C VAL A 12 6.08 2.02 14.53
N ALA A 13 5.94 0.71 14.31
CA ALA A 13 5.54 -0.23 15.36
C ALA A 13 6.51 -0.23 16.56
N GLN A 14 7.82 -0.10 16.34
CA GLN A 14 8.80 -0.01 17.42
C GLN A 14 8.72 1.35 18.13
N LEU A 15 8.52 2.44 17.38
CA LEU A 15 8.36 3.79 17.96
C LEU A 15 7.12 3.89 18.86
N ILE A 16 6.00 3.32 18.44
CA ILE A 16 4.76 3.34 19.24
C ILE A 16 4.81 2.38 20.43
N LYS A 17 5.51 1.24 20.34
CA LYS A 17 5.63 0.28 21.47
C LYS A 17 6.53 0.79 22.59
N ALA A 18 7.37 1.79 22.32
CA ALA A 18 8.26 2.38 23.32
C ALA A 18 7.51 3.22 24.37
N VAL A 19 6.23 3.51 24.17
CA VAL A 19 5.43 4.33 25.09
C VAL A 19 4.54 3.48 26.01
N PRO A 20 4.39 3.86 27.30
CA PRO A 20 3.80 2.97 28.30
C PRO A 20 2.26 2.99 28.36
N THR A 21 1.58 3.94 27.71
CA THR A 21 0.11 4.06 27.79
C THR A 21 -0.54 4.22 26.42
N GLU A 22 -1.80 3.77 26.32
CA GLU A 22 -2.60 3.87 25.09
C GLU A 22 -2.79 5.33 24.62
N LEU A 23 -3.01 6.25 25.56
CA LEU A 23 -3.13 7.68 25.24
C LEU A 23 -1.84 8.25 24.64
N GLN A 24 -0.68 7.89 25.20
CA GLN A 24 0.61 8.30 24.65
C GLN A 24 0.88 7.64 23.30
N MET A 25 0.45 6.39 23.11
CA MET A 25 0.58 5.67 21.86
C MET A 25 -0.22 6.36 20.75
N LEU A 26 -1.45 6.78 21.05
CA LEU A 26 -2.29 7.53 20.13
C LEU A 26 -1.67 8.88 19.75
N ALA A 27 -1.17 9.64 20.73
CA ALA A 27 -0.49 10.91 20.48
C ALA A 27 0.80 10.75 19.66
N HIS A 28 1.57 9.68 19.89
CA HIS A 28 2.75 9.38 19.08
C HIS A 28 2.37 8.98 17.66
N LEU A 29 1.31 8.19 17.50
CA LEU A 29 0.82 7.80 16.19
C LEU A 29 0.33 9.01 15.39
N GLU A 30 -0.40 9.94 16.02
CA GLU A 30 -0.83 11.20 15.41
C GLU A 30 0.37 12.03 14.95
N ALA A 31 1.39 12.19 15.81
CA ALA A 31 2.62 12.90 15.45
C ALA A 31 3.36 12.24 14.29
N ILE A 32 3.41 10.91 14.25
CA ILE A 32 4.00 10.15 13.14
C ILE A 32 3.21 10.35 11.86
N VAL A 33 1.88 10.27 11.91
CA VAL A 33 1.02 10.52 10.74
C VAL A 33 1.19 11.96 10.24
N ALA A 34 1.37 12.94 11.12
CA ALA A 34 1.70 14.31 10.73
C ALA A 34 3.01 14.43 9.94
N VAL A 35 3.98 13.55 10.18
CA VAL A 35 5.20 13.45 9.37
C VAL A 35 4.93 12.72 8.05
N LEU A 36 4.16 11.63 8.06
CA LEU A 36 3.81 10.87 6.85
C LEU A 36 3.00 11.71 5.85
N ILE A 37 2.09 12.57 6.32
CA ILE A 37 1.30 13.48 5.47
C ILE A 37 2.18 14.39 4.59
N LYS A 38 3.39 14.71 5.07
CA LYS A 38 4.37 15.54 4.36
C LYS A 38 5.17 14.77 3.31
N GLN A 39 5.09 13.44 3.32
CA GLN A 39 5.77 12.61 2.32
C GLN A 39 4.99 12.66 1.00
N ALA A 40 5.69 13.00 -0.08
CA ALA A 40 5.08 13.12 -1.41
C ALA A 40 4.49 11.80 -1.93
N TRP A 41 4.91 10.66 -1.37
CA TRP A 41 4.47 9.33 -1.80
C TRP A 41 3.24 8.82 -1.05
N LEU A 42 2.71 9.52 -0.03
CA LEU A 42 1.64 8.94 0.80
C LEU A 42 0.36 8.63 -0.01
N GLY A 43 -0.06 9.52 -0.90
CA GLY A 43 -1.21 9.28 -1.78
C GLY A 43 -0.94 8.11 -2.75
N ASP A 44 0.28 8.05 -3.28
CA ASP A 44 0.73 6.94 -4.13
C ASP A 44 0.71 5.60 -3.39
N LEU A 45 1.05 5.58 -2.10
CA LEU A 45 0.99 4.36 -1.29
C LEU A 45 -0.45 3.86 -1.11
N TYR A 46 -1.41 4.76 -0.86
CA TYR A 46 -2.83 4.37 -0.82
C TYR A 46 -3.26 3.76 -2.17
N GLY A 47 -2.86 4.37 -3.29
CA GLY A 47 -3.12 3.87 -4.63
C GLY A 47 -2.43 2.54 -4.90
N PHE A 48 -1.17 2.38 -4.48
CA PHE A 48 -0.38 1.17 -4.67
C PHE A 48 -0.95 0.01 -3.88
N ASP A 49 -1.22 0.17 -2.58
CA ASP A 49 -1.79 -0.90 -1.75
C ASP A 49 -3.21 -1.26 -2.24
N ALA A 50 -3.96 -0.28 -2.77
CA ALA A 50 -5.23 -0.56 -3.43
C ALA A 50 -5.03 -1.36 -4.73
N TRP A 51 -4.09 -0.98 -5.60
CA TRP A 51 -3.79 -1.68 -6.86
C TRP A 51 -3.28 -3.10 -6.63
N ALA A 52 -2.27 -3.26 -5.77
CA ALA A 52 -1.67 -4.54 -5.46
C ALA A 52 -2.53 -5.39 -4.51
N ALA A 53 -3.65 -4.87 -4.00
CA ALA A 53 -4.46 -5.52 -2.95
C ALA A 53 -3.60 -5.97 -1.75
N ASN A 54 -2.77 -5.05 -1.24
CA ASN A 54 -1.96 -5.30 -0.05
C ASN A 54 -2.80 -5.18 1.21
N ILE A 55 -3.09 -6.33 1.81
CA ILE A 55 -3.99 -6.42 2.97
C ILE A 55 -3.31 -6.16 4.31
N ASP A 56 -1.99 -5.89 4.31
CA ASP A 56 -1.22 -5.79 5.55
C ASP A 56 -0.24 -4.60 5.64
N ARG A 57 -0.60 -3.41 5.13
CA ARG A 57 0.16 -2.17 5.38
C ARG A 57 0.02 -1.65 6.83
N HIS A 58 0.56 -2.38 7.79
CA HIS A 58 0.55 -2.01 9.20
C HIS A 58 1.76 -1.13 9.58
N PRO A 59 1.79 -0.49 10.77
CA PRO A 59 2.89 0.38 11.20
C PRO A 59 4.29 -0.26 11.17
N GLY A 60 4.40 -1.59 11.33
CA GLY A 60 5.68 -2.30 11.20
C GLY A 60 6.31 -2.20 9.81
N ASN A 61 5.52 -1.87 8.78
CA ASN A 61 5.93 -1.87 7.38
C ASN A 61 6.36 -0.49 6.87
N ILE A 62 6.58 0.44 7.81
CA ILE A 62 7.13 1.77 7.54
C ILE A 62 8.30 2.00 8.50
N LEU A 63 9.49 2.18 7.94
CA LEU A 63 10.71 2.51 8.68
C LEU A 63 10.97 4.01 8.64
N PHE A 64 11.45 4.58 9.73
CA PHE A 64 11.92 5.97 9.78
C PHE A 64 13.43 6.02 9.87
N GLY A 65 14.08 6.74 8.96
CA GLY A 65 15.53 6.92 8.94
C GLY A 65 15.94 8.22 8.25
N ALA A 66 16.91 8.94 8.81
CA ALA A 66 17.49 10.16 8.23
C ALA A 66 16.45 11.23 7.77
N GLY A 67 15.31 11.35 8.47
CA GLY A 67 14.25 12.31 8.15
C GLY A 67 13.30 11.89 7.03
N THR A 68 13.47 10.69 6.48
CA THR A 68 12.56 10.08 5.49
C THR A 68 11.91 8.82 6.05
N ALA A 69 10.82 8.42 5.42
CA ALA A 69 10.16 7.15 5.71
C ALA A 69 10.27 6.20 4.51
N TRP A 70 10.53 4.93 4.81
CA TRP A 70 10.72 3.86 3.83
C TRP A 70 9.59 2.85 3.97
N ILE A 71 9.05 2.43 2.83
CA ILE A 71 7.98 1.45 2.76
C ILE A 71 8.65 0.10 2.52
N ILE A 72 8.38 -0.87 3.38
CA ILE A 72 8.96 -2.21 3.30
C ILE A 72 7.86 -3.26 3.33
N ASP A 73 8.23 -4.51 3.11
CA ASP A 73 7.36 -5.67 3.23
C ASP A 73 6.07 -5.59 2.39
N HIS A 74 6.14 -6.25 1.24
CA HIS A 74 5.05 -6.39 0.28
C HIS A 74 4.56 -7.84 0.21
N GLY A 75 4.93 -8.71 1.18
CA GLY A 75 4.61 -10.13 1.16
C GLY A 75 3.11 -10.43 1.24
N HIS A 76 2.30 -9.45 1.64
CA HIS A 76 0.85 -9.54 1.74
C HIS A 76 0.10 -8.81 0.61
N CYS A 77 0.81 -8.44 -0.46
CA CYS A 77 0.19 -8.09 -1.74
C CYS A 77 -0.59 -9.28 -2.32
N TYR A 78 -1.46 -8.98 -3.27
CA TYR A 78 -2.26 -9.94 -4.04
C TYR A 78 -3.17 -10.78 -3.14
N THR A 79 -3.77 -10.15 -2.13
CA THR A 79 -4.65 -10.79 -1.13
C THR A 79 -3.97 -11.66 -0.07
N GLY A 80 -2.63 -11.68 -0.01
CA GLY A 80 -1.85 -12.37 1.02
C GLY A 80 -0.92 -13.44 0.45
N PRO A 81 -0.02 -14.04 1.26
CA PRO A 81 1.04 -14.93 0.77
C PRO A 81 0.56 -16.27 0.21
N THR A 82 -0.69 -16.64 0.43
CA THR A 82 -1.29 -17.92 0.01
C THR A 82 -2.44 -17.73 -0.97
N TRP A 83 -2.41 -16.64 -1.74
CA TRP A 83 -3.43 -16.37 -2.75
C TRP A 83 -3.47 -17.50 -3.79
N VAL A 84 -4.66 -17.75 -4.31
CA VAL A 84 -4.89 -18.56 -5.50
C VAL A 84 -5.58 -17.72 -6.58
N PRO A 85 -5.58 -18.13 -7.86
CA PRO A 85 -6.20 -17.35 -8.93
C PRO A 85 -7.65 -16.91 -8.65
N ALA A 86 -8.42 -17.71 -7.90
CA ALA A 86 -9.80 -17.38 -7.53
C ALA A 86 -9.92 -16.19 -6.53
N ASP A 87 -8.87 -15.89 -5.77
CA ASP A 87 -8.86 -14.76 -4.82
C ASP A 87 -8.61 -13.42 -5.52
N LEU A 88 -8.01 -13.46 -6.71
CA LEU A 88 -7.60 -12.30 -7.49
C LEU A 88 -8.77 -11.66 -8.25
N VAL A 89 -9.73 -11.12 -7.51
CA VAL A 89 -10.92 -10.45 -8.06
C VAL A 89 -10.63 -8.97 -8.32
N PRO A 90 -10.54 -8.50 -9.58
CA PRO A 90 -10.07 -7.13 -9.88
C PRO A 90 -10.96 -6.04 -9.29
N ALA A 91 -12.28 -6.22 -9.33
CA ALA A 91 -13.27 -5.32 -8.72
C ALA A 91 -13.48 -5.56 -7.22
N GLY A 92 -12.77 -6.52 -6.62
CA GLY A 92 -12.90 -6.90 -5.22
C GLY A 92 -12.55 -5.77 -4.25
N ASN A 93 -13.23 -5.76 -3.10
CA ASN A 93 -12.89 -4.90 -1.97
C ASN A 93 -11.99 -5.68 -1.01
N PHE A 94 -10.76 -5.20 -0.84
CA PHE A 94 -9.79 -5.79 0.06
C PHE A 94 -9.55 -4.87 1.25
N ARG A 95 -9.16 -5.45 2.38
CA ARG A 95 -8.78 -4.70 3.58
C ARG A 95 -7.64 -3.75 3.24
N HIS A 96 -7.75 -2.49 3.65
CA HIS A 96 -6.71 -1.48 3.45
C HIS A 96 -6.24 -0.99 4.81
N ARG A 97 -5.11 -1.50 5.30
CA ARG A 97 -4.66 -1.24 6.68
C ARG A 97 -4.40 0.22 6.97
N LEU A 98 -4.02 1.04 5.98
CA LEU A 98 -3.85 2.48 6.20
C LEU A 98 -5.15 3.17 6.67
N LYS A 99 -6.32 2.61 6.30
CA LYS A 99 -7.63 3.06 6.81
C LYS A 99 -7.72 2.99 8.34
N GLU A 100 -7.04 2.04 8.96
CA GLU A 100 -7.19 1.75 10.39
C GLU A 100 -6.31 2.64 11.26
N TRP A 101 -5.19 3.13 10.73
CA TRP A 101 -4.18 3.78 11.56
C TRP A 101 -3.63 5.10 10.99
N VAL A 102 -3.78 5.37 9.68
CA VAL A 102 -3.43 6.66 9.09
C VAL A 102 -4.68 7.51 8.88
N THR A 103 -5.69 6.98 8.17
CA THR A 103 -6.92 7.70 7.82
C THR A 103 -7.61 8.40 9.00
N PRO A 104 -7.69 7.82 10.22
CA PRO A 104 -8.37 8.45 11.35
C PRO A 104 -7.77 9.79 11.79
N PHE A 105 -6.49 10.03 11.48
CA PHE A 105 -5.79 11.28 11.81
C PHE A 105 -5.78 12.30 10.66
N LEU A 106 -6.38 11.97 9.52
CA LEU A 106 -6.41 12.84 8.36
C LEU A 106 -7.59 13.80 8.40
N GLN A 107 -7.30 15.08 8.15
CA GLN A 107 -8.33 16.09 7.90
C GLN A 107 -8.97 15.90 6.52
N VAL A 108 -10.18 16.44 6.33
CA VAL A 108 -10.95 16.33 5.08
C VAL A 108 -10.12 16.72 3.85
N ASP A 109 -9.44 17.87 3.88
CA ASP A 109 -8.65 18.34 2.74
C ASP A 109 -7.44 17.45 2.45
N GLN A 110 -6.85 16.86 3.49
CA GLN A 110 -5.75 15.89 3.34
C GLN A 110 -6.26 14.61 2.67
N ARG A 111 -7.42 14.09 3.08
CA ARG A 111 -8.01 12.89 2.47
C ARG A 111 -8.35 13.14 0.99
N LYS A 112 -8.95 14.29 0.68
CA LYS A 112 -9.25 14.70 -0.71
C LYS A 112 -8.00 14.76 -1.58
N ARG A 113 -6.93 15.39 -1.07
CA ARG A 113 -5.63 15.47 -1.74
C ARG A 113 -5.05 14.08 -2.00
N LEU A 114 -4.91 13.27 -0.95
CA LEU A 114 -4.33 11.92 -1.07
C LEU A 114 -5.16 11.02 -1.99
N ALA A 115 -6.48 11.17 -2.01
CA ALA A 115 -7.36 10.43 -2.92
C ALA A 115 -7.16 10.88 -4.39
N ALA A 116 -6.82 12.16 -4.61
CA ALA A 116 -6.50 12.66 -5.95
C ALA A 116 -5.15 12.12 -6.43
N GLU A 117 -4.14 12.13 -5.56
CA GLU A 117 -2.82 11.55 -5.81
C GLU A 117 -2.92 10.04 -6.11
N ALA A 118 -3.66 9.29 -5.30
CA ALA A 118 -3.94 7.87 -5.52
C ALA A 118 -4.67 7.63 -6.86
N GLY A 119 -5.62 8.49 -7.23
CA GLY A 119 -6.29 8.42 -8.52
C GLY A 119 -5.37 8.70 -9.70
N ALA A 120 -4.44 9.65 -9.55
CA ALA A 120 -3.45 9.98 -10.59
C ALA A 120 -2.45 8.84 -10.86
N LEU A 121 -2.29 7.90 -9.92
CA LEU A 121 -1.50 6.68 -10.13
C LEU A 121 -2.00 5.84 -11.32
N VAL A 122 -3.31 5.84 -11.60
CA VAL A 122 -3.92 5.10 -12.73
C VAL A 122 -3.22 5.41 -14.06
N THR A 123 -2.97 6.69 -14.35
CA THR A 123 -2.32 7.10 -15.60
C THR A 123 -0.89 6.58 -15.70
N ARG A 124 -0.19 6.42 -14.57
CA ARG A 124 1.16 5.82 -14.54
C ARG A 124 1.09 4.31 -14.71
N LEU A 125 0.17 3.64 -14.02
CA LEU A 125 -0.01 2.18 -14.12
C LEU A 125 -0.36 1.74 -15.54
N GLN A 126 -1.21 2.51 -16.26
CA GLN A 126 -1.56 2.22 -17.66
C GLN A 126 -0.38 2.25 -18.63
N ARG A 127 0.74 2.88 -18.25
CA ARG A 127 1.97 2.93 -19.07
C ARG A 127 2.92 1.78 -18.77
N ILE A 128 2.63 0.95 -17.77
CA ILE A 128 3.46 -0.17 -17.37
C ILE A 128 2.99 -1.41 -18.11
N ASP A 129 3.89 -2.07 -18.82
CA ASP A 129 3.68 -3.45 -19.26
C ASP A 129 3.93 -4.39 -18.07
N VAL A 130 2.84 -4.73 -17.36
CA VAL A 130 2.89 -5.59 -16.17
C VAL A 130 3.51 -6.95 -16.48
N ARG A 131 3.27 -7.49 -17.68
CA ARG A 131 3.82 -8.78 -18.09
C ARG A 131 5.33 -8.69 -18.28
N ASP A 132 5.79 -7.71 -19.05
CA ASP A 132 7.22 -7.51 -19.31
C ASP A 132 7.98 -7.24 -17.99
N VAL A 133 7.44 -6.38 -17.11
CA VAL A 133 8.01 -6.16 -15.78
C VAL A 133 8.09 -7.45 -14.97
N GLY A 134 7.03 -8.27 -14.99
CA GLY A 134 7.01 -9.57 -14.32
C GLY A 134 8.10 -10.52 -14.83
N ILE A 135 8.30 -10.59 -16.16
CA ILE A 135 9.33 -11.41 -16.80
C ILE A 135 10.74 -10.90 -16.45
N GLN A 136 10.98 -9.59 -16.57
CA GLN A 136 12.27 -8.98 -16.25
C GLN A 136 12.67 -9.19 -14.79
N ASN A 137 11.69 -9.27 -13.89
CA ASN A 137 11.89 -9.56 -12.47
C ASN A 137 11.80 -11.05 -12.12
N ARG A 138 11.73 -11.94 -13.13
CA ARG A 138 11.68 -13.41 -13.00
C ARG A 138 10.49 -13.94 -12.21
N VAL A 139 9.39 -13.18 -12.12
CA VAL A 139 8.17 -13.63 -11.43
C VAL A 139 7.60 -14.88 -12.10
N ASN A 140 7.67 -14.95 -13.43
CA ASN A 140 7.26 -16.11 -14.22
C ASN A 140 8.13 -17.36 -14.01
N GLY A 141 9.28 -17.25 -13.34
CA GLY A 141 10.11 -18.40 -12.93
C GLY A 141 9.86 -18.81 -11.48
N LEU A 142 9.06 -18.05 -10.74
CA LEU A 142 8.69 -18.32 -9.34
C LEU A 142 7.24 -18.83 -9.22
N LEU A 143 6.37 -18.41 -10.14
CA LEU A 143 5.00 -18.88 -10.28
C LEU A 143 4.90 -19.85 -11.45
N ASP A 144 3.89 -20.72 -11.45
CA ASP A 144 3.52 -21.44 -12.66
C ASP A 144 2.85 -20.52 -13.68
N ASP A 145 2.66 -21.00 -14.91
CA ASP A 145 2.10 -20.20 -16.00
C ASP A 145 0.68 -19.70 -15.68
N VAL A 146 -0.14 -20.51 -15.01
CA VAL A 146 -1.53 -20.19 -14.69
C VAL A 146 -1.59 -19.06 -13.66
N ASP A 147 -0.81 -19.19 -12.60
CA ASP A 147 -0.70 -18.20 -11.53
C ASP A 147 -0.10 -16.90 -12.04
N PHE A 148 0.94 -16.96 -12.87
CA PHE A 148 1.53 -15.76 -13.48
C PHE A 148 0.52 -15.06 -14.40
N GLN A 149 -0.24 -15.80 -15.21
CA GLN A 149 -1.30 -15.21 -16.04
C GLN A 149 -2.39 -14.56 -15.18
N ALA A 150 -2.86 -15.25 -14.14
CA ALA A 150 -3.89 -14.72 -13.25
C ALA A 150 -3.45 -13.42 -12.59
N LEU A 151 -2.21 -13.35 -12.10
CA LEU A 151 -1.63 -12.16 -11.50
C LEU A 151 -1.54 -10.98 -12.50
N VAL A 152 -1.08 -11.23 -13.72
CA VAL A 152 -0.99 -10.20 -14.77
C VAL A 152 -2.37 -9.65 -15.11
N VAL A 153 -3.34 -10.53 -15.35
CA VAL A 153 -4.73 -10.14 -15.65
C VAL A 153 -5.31 -9.33 -14.49
N PHE A 154 -5.15 -9.83 -13.27
CA PHE A 154 -5.62 -9.13 -12.07
C PHE A 154 -5.06 -7.72 -11.97
N LEU A 155 -3.75 -7.55 -12.08
CA LEU A 155 -3.12 -6.24 -11.95
C LEU A 155 -3.54 -5.27 -13.06
N LEU A 156 -3.74 -5.74 -14.29
CA LEU A 156 -4.21 -4.91 -15.39
C LEU A 156 -5.68 -4.50 -15.22
N GLU A 157 -6.56 -5.47 -14.95
CA GLU A 157 -8.00 -5.23 -14.81
C GLU A 157 -8.35 -4.45 -13.53
N ARG A 158 -7.46 -4.46 -12.54
CA ARG A 158 -7.67 -3.74 -11.29
C ARG A 158 -7.36 -2.25 -11.39
N ILE A 159 -6.57 -1.80 -12.37
CA ILE A 159 -6.22 -0.39 -12.60
C ILE A 159 -7.43 0.57 -12.52
N PRO A 160 -8.55 0.36 -13.26
CA PRO A 160 -9.71 1.24 -13.20
C PRO A 160 -10.39 1.27 -11.81
N HIS A 161 -10.17 0.26 -10.98
CA HIS A 161 -10.79 0.17 -9.65
C HIS A 161 -9.96 0.84 -8.53
N VAL A 162 -8.73 1.27 -8.83
CA VAL A 162 -7.83 1.90 -7.85
C VAL A 162 -8.44 3.15 -7.20
N PRO A 163 -9.03 4.11 -7.95
CA PRO A 163 -9.59 5.32 -7.33
C PRO A 163 -10.71 5.01 -6.34
N ARG A 164 -11.59 4.06 -6.67
CA ARG A 164 -12.69 3.62 -5.80
C ARG A 164 -12.15 2.97 -4.53
N ALA A 165 -11.21 2.03 -4.66
CA ALA A 165 -10.65 1.30 -3.53
C ALA A 165 -9.82 2.21 -2.59
N ALA A 166 -8.94 3.04 -3.15
CA ALA A 166 -8.14 4.00 -2.38
C ALA A 166 -9.02 5.10 -1.76
N GLY A 167 -10.01 5.61 -2.50
CA GLY A 167 -10.99 6.57 -1.99
C GLY A 167 -11.80 6.01 -0.83
N GLY A 168 -12.23 4.75 -0.90
CA GLY A 168 -12.89 4.07 0.22
C GLY A 168 -12.00 3.88 1.45
N ALA A 169 -10.68 3.72 1.27
CA ALA A 169 -9.71 3.67 2.36
C ALA A 169 -9.45 5.05 3.00
N LEU A 170 -9.65 6.12 2.23
CA LEU A 170 -9.50 7.52 2.64
C LEU A 170 -10.82 8.16 3.08
N ASP A 171 -11.92 7.42 3.16
CA ASP A 171 -13.27 7.96 3.41
C ASP A 171 -13.64 9.13 2.47
N GLU A 172 -13.14 9.07 1.23
CA GLU A 172 -13.41 10.00 0.13
C GLU A 172 -13.80 9.17 -1.11
N PRO A 173 -15.05 8.66 -1.16
CA PRO A 173 -15.48 7.75 -2.22
C PRO A 173 -15.32 8.37 -3.61
N ARG A 174 -14.72 7.61 -4.53
CA ARG A 174 -14.59 7.98 -5.94
C ARG A 174 -15.27 6.95 -6.81
N LEU A 175 -15.89 7.41 -7.89
CA LEU A 175 -16.39 6.53 -8.94
C LEU A 175 -15.19 5.91 -9.69
N ALA A 176 -15.36 4.64 -10.09
CA ALA A 176 -14.43 3.93 -10.96
C ALA A 176 -14.66 4.33 -12.41
#